data_AF-A0A1H0KFQ1-F1
#
_entry.id   AF-A0A1H0KFQ1-F1
#
_cell.length_a   1.000
_cell.length_b   1.000
_cell.length_c   1.000
_cell.angle_alpha   90.00
_cell.angle_beta   90.00
_cell.angle_gamma   90.00
#
_symmetry.space_group_name_H-M   'P 1'
#
loop_
_entity.id
_entity.type
_entity.pdbx_description
1 polymer ?
#
loop_
_entity_poly.entity_id
_entity_poly.type
_entity_poly.pdbx_seq_one_letter_code
_entity_poly.pdbx_strand_id
1 'polypeptide(L)'
;MQGWRAASRWSSGVLAWDGLLWSLDRGRAYPPVCGRLEVALDLQRFLLVRIVGQDGRNAWLGLEPGRHAAGWLTLRRAVYSRPRREPAAQRPTMPSAHRPDA
;
A
#
# COMPACT_ATOMS: atom_id res chain seq x y z
N MET A 1 -13.67 -18.62 29.91
CA MET A 1 -14.24 -19.02 28.61
C MET A 1 -13.51 -18.26 27.53
N GLN A 2 -12.81 -18.95 26.62
CA GLN A 2 -12.18 -18.30 25.46
C GLN A 2 -13.23 -18.22 24.36
N GLY A 3 -13.69 -17.02 24.04
CA GLY A 3 -14.67 -16.77 22.99
C GLY A 3 -14.01 -16.04 21.83
N TRP A 4 -14.13 -16.58 20.62
CA TRP A 4 -13.65 -15.94 19.41
C TRP A 4 -14.76 -15.08 18.83
N ARG A 5 -14.54 -13.76 18.73
CA ARG A 5 -15.42 -12.86 17.98
C ARG A 5 -14.82 -12.60 16.61
N ALA A 6 -15.38 -13.23 15.58
CA ALA A 6 -15.12 -12.85 14.20
C ALA A 6 -16.00 -11.66 13.84
N ALA A 7 -15.39 -10.49 13.66
CA ALA A 7 -16.07 -9.36 13.05
C ALA A 7 -15.18 -8.83 11.95
N SER A 8 -15.71 -8.75 10.73
CA SER A 8 -15.35 -7.68 9.78
C SER A 8 -16.31 -7.70 8.60
N ARG A 9 -17.20 -6.70 8.54
CA ARG A 9 -17.62 -6.15 7.25
C ARG A 9 -16.43 -5.33 6.75
N TRP A 10 -15.88 -5.68 5.58
CA TRP A 10 -14.79 -4.90 4.99
C TRP A 10 -15.29 -3.50 4.64
N SER A 11 -14.37 -2.53 4.64
CA SER A 11 -14.72 -1.17 4.21
C SER A 11 -15.12 -1.20 2.74
N SER A 12 -16.18 -0.47 2.39
CA SER A 12 -16.55 -0.19 0.99
C SER A 12 -16.10 1.21 0.62
N GLY A 13 -15.73 1.43 -0.63
CA GLY A 13 -15.25 2.72 -1.10
C GLY A 13 -14.57 2.65 -2.46
N VAL A 14 -14.08 3.80 -2.92
CA VAL A 14 -13.26 3.92 -4.12
C VAL A 14 -11.81 3.90 -3.70
N LEU A 15 -11.07 2.93 -4.24
CA LEU A 15 -9.64 2.79 -4.06
C LEU A 15 -8.94 3.33 -5.31
N ALA A 16 -8.07 4.32 -5.16
CA ALA A 16 -7.30 4.90 -6.24
C ALA A 16 -5.79 4.78 -5.95
N TRP A 17 -5.01 4.70 -7.03
CA TRP A 17 -3.56 4.66 -7.01
C TRP A 17 -3.03 5.85 -7.81
N ASP A 18 -2.17 6.66 -7.20
CA ASP A 18 -1.57 7.84 -7.84
C ASP A 18 -0.19 7.57 -8.47
N GLY A 19 0.32 6.33 -8.36
CA GLY A 19 1.67 5.96 -8.78
C GLY A 19 2.66 5.73 -7.61
N LEU A 20 2.34 6.25 -6.42
CA LEU A 20 3.19 6.18 -5.23
C LEU A 20 2.42 5.79 -3.95
N LEU A 21 1.19 6.28 -3.80
CA LEU A 21 0.32 6.07 -2.66
C LEU A 21 -1.07 5.63 -3.10
N TRP A 22 -1.69 4.85 -2.23
CA TRP A 22 -3.08 4.46 -2.33
C TRP A 22 -3.93 5.48 -1.58
N SER A 23 -5.07 5.83 -2.15
CA SER A 23 -6.11 6.59 -1.47
C SER A 23 -7.41 5.80 -1.42
N LEU A 24 -8.03 5.77 -0.24
CA LEU A 24 -9.32 5.16 -0.01
C LEU A 24 -10.34 6.25 0.35
N ASP A 25 -11.29 6.47 -0.54
CA ASP A 25 -12.46 7.31 -0.29
C ASP A 25 -13.67 6.43 0.06
N ARG A 26 -14.26 6.65 1.23
CA ARG A 26 -15.44 5.92 1.73
C ARG A 26 -16.71 6.78 1.71
N GLY A 27 -16.68 7.89 0.96
CA GLY A 27 -17.74 8.88 0.89
C GLY A 27 -17.71 9.90 2.03
N ARG A 28 -18.66 10.85 2.00
CA ARG A 28 -18.70 12.05 2.88
C ARG A 28 -18.62 11.78 4.39
N ALA A 29 -18.98 10.58 4.85
CA ALA A 29 -18.98 10.25 6.27
C ALA A 29 -17.58 10.01 6.84
N TYR A 30 -16.57 9.76 5.99
CA TYR A 30 -15.22 9.44 6.44
C TYR A 30 -14.18 10.22 5.65
N PRO A 31 -13.21 10.86 6.31
CA PRO A 31 -12.08 11.46 5.59
C PRO A 31 -11.29 10.37 4.84
N PRO A 32 -10.82 10.65 3.62
CA PRO A 32 -10.05 9.71 2.83
C PRO A 32 -8.77 9.29 3.56
N VAL A 33 -8.36 8.04 3.36
CA VAL A 33 -7.13 7.48 3.95
C VAL A 33 -6.10 7.35 2.84
N CYS A 34 -4.97 8.04 2.99
CA CYS A 34 -3.87 7.99 2.02
C CYS A 34 -2.66 7.28 2.63
N GLY A 35 -2.13 6.27 1.93
CA GLY A 35 -1.09 5.43 2.49
C GLY A 35 -0.63 4.28 1.60
N ARG A 36 -0.12 3.24 2.25
CA ARG A 36 0.34 2.01 1.57
C ARG A 36 -0.68 0.90 1.72
N LEU A 37 -0.74 0.00 0.75
CA LEU A 37 -1.46 -1.26 0.90
C LEU A 37 -0.52 -2.37 1.37
N GLU A 38 -0.99 -3.13 2.34
CA GLU A 38 -0.39 -4.37 2.81
C GLU A 38 -1.32 -5.52 2.43
N VAL A 39 -0.78 -6.54 1.76
CA VAL A 39 -1.54 -7.74 1.41
C VAL A 39 -1.49 -8.71 2.58
N ALA A 40 -2.67 -9.09 3.09
CA ALA A 40 -2.79 -10.12 4.12
C ALA A 40 -3.17 -11.48 3.53
N LEU A 41 -3.97 -11.49 2.45
CA LEU A 41 -4.37 -12.71 1.76
C LEU A 41 -4.55 -12.44 0.27
N ASP A 42 -4.03 -13.32 -0.58
CA ASP A 42 -4.32 -13.34 -2.02
C ASP A 42 -4.86 -14.71 -2.41
N LEU A 43 -6.15 -14.72 -2.69
CA LEU A 43 -6.80 -15.78 -3.43
C LEU A 43 -6.99 -15.21 -4.84
N GLN A 44 -6.76 -15.99 -5.89
CA GLN A 44 -6.71 -15.48 -7.26
C GLN A 44 -7.87 -14.54 -7.70
N ARG A 45 -9.06 -14.72 -7.11
CA ARG A 45 -10.28 -13.93 -7.31
C ARG A 45 -10.71 -13.08 -6.10
N PHE A 46 -9.91 -13.01 -5.03
CA PHE A 46 -10.19 -12.24 -3.83
C PHE A 46 -8.89 -11.80 -3.14
N LEU A 47 -8.75 -10.50 -2.88
CA LEU A 47 -7.58 -9.94 -2.19
C LEU A 47 -8.04 -9.32 -0.87
N LEU A 48 -7.47 -9.78 0.25
CA LEU A 48 -7.61 -9.08 1.52
C LEU A 48 -6.40 -8.18 1.73
N VAL A 49 -6.65 -6.89 1.80
CA VAL A 49 -5.61 -5.88 2.00
C VAL A 49 -5.96 -4.95 3.15
N ARG A 50 -4.92 -4.38 3.74
CA ARG A 50 -5.01 -3.30 4.72
C ARG A 50 -4.39 -2.05 4.14
N ILE A 51 -5.12 -0.94 4.14
CA ILE A 51 -4.50 0.37 3.92
C ILE A 51 -3.93 0.88 5.24
N VAL A 52 -2.65 1.24 5.23
CA VAL A 52 -1.94 1.85 6.36
C VAL A 52 -1.67 3.31 5.99
N GLY A 53 -2.50 4.18 6.54
CA GLY A 53 -2.43 5.62 6.35
C GLY A 53 -1.21 6.24 7.02
N GLN A 54 -0.73 7.34 6.45
CA GLN A 54 0.43 8.07 7.00
C GLN A 54 0.14 8.72 8.36
N ASP A 55 -1.13 8.93 8.67
CA ASP A 55 -1.65 9.50 9.92
C ASP A 55 -2.03 8.44 10.97
N GLY A 56 -1.60 7.18 10.75
CA GLY A 56 -1.89 6.06 11.65
C GLY A 56 -3.28 5.44 11.46
N ARG A 57 -4.17 6.05 10.66
CA ARG A 57 -5.46 5.45 10.32
C ARG A 57 -5.24 4.22 9.46
N ASN A 58 -6.06 3.19 9.68
CA ASN A 58 -6.01 1.99 8.86
C ASN A 58 -7.39 1.42 8.61
N ALA A 59 -7.55 0.72 7.50
CA ALA A 59 -8.80 0.07 7.12
C ALA A 59 -8.54 -1.23 6.36
N TRP A 60 -9.38 -2.23 6.62
CA TRP A 60 -9.40 -3.50 5.90
C TRP A 60 -10.34 -3.42 4.70
N LEU A 61 -9.87 -3.97 3.58
CA LEU A 61 -10.56 -3.99 2.29
C LEU A 61 -10.51 -5.42 1.73
N GLY A 62 -11.68 -5.95 1.36
CA GLY A 62 -11.80 -7.12 0.49
C GLY A 62 -11.99 -6.62 -0.94
N LEU A 63 -11.09 -7.00 -1.83
CA LEU A 63 -11.13 -6.64 -3.25
C LEU A 63 -11.50 -7.87 -4.07
N GLU A 64 -12.41 -7.69 -5.02
CA GLU A 64 -12.86 -8.75 -5.92
C GLU A 64 -12.82 -8.25 -7.37
N PRO A 65 -12.67 -9.15 -8.36
CA PRO A 65 -12.76 -8.79 -9.76
C PRO A 65 -14.12 -8.16 -10.06
N GLY A 66 -14.10 -6.93 -10.57
CA GLY A 66 -15.27 -6.33 -11.19
C GLY A 66 -15.55 -6.95 -12.56
N ARG A 67 -16.48 -6.33 -13.30
CA ARG A 67 -16.91 -6.77 -14.65
C ARG A 67 -15.77 -6.79 -15.67
N HIS A 68 -14.68 -6.06 -15.42
CA HIS A 68 -13.51 -5.96 -16.31
C HIS A 68 -12.32 -6.75 -15.75
N ALA A 69 -12.10 -7.97 -16.29
CA ALA A 69 -11.00 -8.84 -15.88
C ALA A 69 -9.60 -8.21 -16.04
N ALA A 70 -9.40 -7.36 -17.06
CA ALA A 70 -8.13 -6.65 -17.26
C ALA A 70 -7.80 -5.68 -16.11
N GLY A 71 -8.82 -5.04 -15.51
CA GLY A 71 -8.64 -4.16 -14.36
C GLY A 71 -8.15 -4.92 -13.12
N TRP A 72 -8.56 -6.17 -12.96
CA TRP A 72 -8.15 -7.01 -11.83
C TRP A 72 -6.65 -7.35 -11.87
N LEU A 73 -6.12 -7.73 -13.03
CA LEU A 73 -4.69 -8.04 -13.16
C LEU A 73 -3.82 -6.79 -12.94
N THR A 74 -4.24 -5.65 -13.49
CA THR A 74 -3.56 -4.36 -13.30
C THR A 74 -3.55 -3.94 -11.82
N LEU A 75 -4.68 -4.08 -11.12
CA LEU A 75 -4.79 -3.83 -9.69
C LEU A 75 -3.81 -4.71 -8.90
N ARG A 76 -3.80 -6.02 -9.13
CA ARG A 76 -2.87 -6.94 -8.44
C ARG A 76 -1.42 -6.55 -8.69
N ARG A 77 -1.04 -6.23 -9.93
CA ARG A 77 0.31 -5.73 -10.25
C ARG A 77 0.65 -4.47 -9.47
N ALA A 78 -0.26 -3.50 -9.39
CA ALA A 78 -0.04 -2.26 -8.65
C ALA A 78 0.13 -2.52 -7.14
N VAL A 79 -0.66 -3.42 -6.56
CA VAL A 79 -0.58 -3.77 -5.13
C VAL A 79 0.76 -4.42 -4.79
N TYR A 80 1.29 -5.29 -5.66
CA TYR A 80 2.59 -5.95 -5.44
C TYR A 80 3.80 -5.12 -5.85
N SER A 81 3.61 -4.13 -6.73
CA SER A 81 4.66 -3.21 -7.13
C SER A 81 4.90 -2.20 -6.00
N ARG A 82 5.77 -2.56 -5.05
CA ARG A 82 6.21 -1.61 -4.03
C ARG A 82 6.92 -0.44 -4.72
N PRO A 83 6.49 0.82 -4.52
CA PRO A 83 7.28 1.94 -4.99
C PRO A 83 8.62 1.87 -4.28
N ARG A 84 9.68 1.63 -5.06
CA ARG A 84 11.05 1.68 -4.57
C ARG A 84 11.26 3.11 -4.10
N ARG A 85 11.28 3.34 -2.77
CA ARG A 85 11.97 4.52 -2.26
C ARG A 85 13.41 4.30 -2.67
N GLU A 86 13.87 4.97 -3.73
CA GLU A 86 15.30 5.09 -3.95
C GLU A 86 15.88 5.62 -2.64
N PRO A 87 16.85 4.91 -2.03
CA PRO A 87 17.64 5.53 -0.98
C PRO A 87 18.19 6.79 -1.61
N ALA A 88 17.96 7.95 -0.98
CA ALA A 88 18.65 9.18 -1.35
C ALA A 88 20.12 8.79 -1.51
N ALA A 89 20.63 8.90 -2.74
CA ALA A 89 21.97 8.44 -3.07
C ALA A 89 22.91 9.13 -2.10
N GLN A 90 23.38 8.39 -1.10
CA GLN A 90 24.50 8.81 -0.28
C GLN A 90 25.66 8.76 -1.28
N ARG A 91 25.94 9.92 -1.89
CA ARG A 91 27.18 10.16 -2.61
C ARG A 91 28.27 9.61 -1.70
N PRO A 92 29.06 8.62 -2.13
CA PRO A 92 30.27 8.28 -1.43
C PRO A 92 31.11 9.56 -1.48
N THR A 93 31.20 10.28 -0.36
CA THR A 93 32.23 11.30 -0.19
C THR A 93 33.54 10.53 -0.24
N MET A 94 34.14 10.42 -1.44
CA MET A 94 35.49 9.90 -1.54
C MET A 94 36.36 10.78 -0.65
N PRO A 95 37.05 10.22 0.37
CA PRO A 95 38.02 11.00 1.11
C PRO A 95 39.11 11.41 0.12
N SER A 96 39.28 12.73 -0.04
CA SER A 96 40.36 13.29 -0.82
C SER A 96 41.67 12.78 -0.22
N ALA A 97 42.42 11.99 -0.99
CA ALA A 97 43.73 11.51 -0.59
C ALA A 97 44.67 12.73 -0.51
N HIS A 98 44.81 13.29 0.69
CA HIS A 98 45.92 14.19 0.99
C HIS A 98 47.19 13.34 1.04
N ARG A 99 47.96 13.37 -0.04
CA ARG A 99 49.33 12.85 -0.09
C ARG A 99 50.24 13.86 0.62
N PRO A 100 50.92 13.51 1.73
CA PRO A 100 52.03 14.29 2.22
C PRO A 100 53.30 13.79 1.53
N ASP A 101 53.98 14.66 0.80
CA ASP A 101 55.39 14.54 0.42
C ASP A 101 55.96 15.96 0.59
N ALA A 102 56.76 16.23 1.63
CA ALA A 102 58.20 15.94 1.76
C ALA A 102 59.05 16.91 0.94
#